data_AF-A0A7J7JV56-F1
#
_entry.id   AF-A0A7J7JV56-F1
#
_cell.length_a   1.000
_cell.length_b   1.000
_cell.length_c   1.000
_cell.angle_alpha   90.00
_cell.angle_beta   90.00
_cell.angle_gamma   90.00
#
_symmetry.space_group_name_H-M   'P 1'
#
loop_
_entity.id
_entity.type
_entity.pdbx_description
1 polymer ?
#
loop_
_entity_poly.entity_id
_entity_poly.type
_entity_poly.pdbx_seq_one_letter_code
_entity_poly.pdbx_strand_id
1 'polypeptide(L)'
;METAPTALRISRTIQNTNDGVSSDPSLDGLSLDEVPDGPTTHRHSINGIHGQGEVLEEVNHICQALANEKLSTQDSQLVTNYEKKLNEEDAAWDDLRQENNPYVLSQLLWNWLNQLKDPVLRAQYAELMFDHVEDPHTALEKMDKGCRTTIMYLMKFLVQLQPIQEELECDILLRLISSLMHKL
;
A
#
# COMPACT_ATOMS: atom_id res chain seq x y z
N MET A 1 3.10 -36.22 -3.01
CA MET A 1 3.76 -35.44 -4.05
C MET A 1 3.43 -34.00 -3.72
N GLU A 2 4.34 -33.32 -3.03
CA GLU A 2 4.11 -32.00 -2.45
C GLU A 2 4.32 -30.96 -3.55
N THR A 3 3.24 -30.42 -4.10
CA THR A 3 3.29 -29.33 -5.07
C THR A 3 3.66 -28.06 -4.29
N ALA A 4 4.89 -27.58 -4.48
CA ALA A 4 5.33 -26.31 -3.90
C ALA A 4 4.37 -25.18 -4.34
N PRO A 5 3.96 -24.27 -3.45
CA PRO A 5 3.12 -23.14 -3.82
C PRO A 5 3.85 -22.26 -4.82
N THR A 6 3.21 -22.01 -5.96
CA THR A 6 3.71 -21.10 -6.99
C THR A 6 3.38 -19.68 -6.54
N ALA A 7 4.40 -18.89 -6.24
CA ALA A 7 4.22 -17.48 -5.91
C ALA A 7 3.59 -16.74 -7.10
N LEU A 8 2.62 -15.84 -6.81
CA LEU A 8 1.92 -15.07 -7.84
C LEU A 8 2.94 -14.36 -8.75
N ARG A 9 2.84 -14.63 -10.05
CA ARG A 9 3.70 -14.01 -11.07
C ARG A 9 3.32 -12.54 -11.24
N ILE A 10 4.02 -11.65 -10.54
CA ILE A 10 4.00 -10.23 -10.89
C ILE A 10 4.89 -10.06 -12.12
N SER A 11 4.28 -9.99 -13.31
CA SER A 11 5.00 -9.63 -14.54
C SER A 11 4.22 -8.59 -15.32
N ARG A 12 4.45 -7.32 -14.99
CA ARG A 12 4.41 -6.25 -16.00
C ARG A 12 5.61 -5.31 -15.83
N THR A 13 6.45 -5.34 -16.87
CA THR A 13 7.46 -4.36 -17.21
C THR A 13 6.84 -2.96 -17.21
N ILE A 14 7.26 -2.08 -16.29
CA ILE A 14 6.99 -0.65 -16.40
C ILE A 14 7.85 -0.15 -17.57
N GLN A 15 7.22 0.09 -18.72
CA GLN A 15 7.83 0.79 -19.84
C GLN A 15 7.96 2.27 -19.46
N ASN A 16 9.23 2.71 -19.43
CA ASN A 16 9.68 4.07 -19.21
C ASN A 16 9.33 4.90 -20.45
N THR A 17 8.33 5.78 -20.40
CA THR A 17 8.13 6.82 -21.42
C THR A 17 8.75 8.11 -20.94
N ASN A 18 9.98 8.30 -21.41
CA ASN A 18 10.75 9.52 -21.33
C ASN A 18 10.32 10.42 -22.50
N ASP A 19 9.45 11.40 -22.27
CA ASP A 19 9.23 12.49 -23.22
C ASP A 19 9.63 13.80 -22.56
N GLY A 20 10.74 14.35 -23.06
CA GLY A 20 11.33 15.59 -22.58
C GLY A 20 10.53 16.82 -23.00
N VAL A 21 10.64 17.86 -22.18
CA VAL A 21 10.44 19.24 -22.59
C VAL A 21 11.58 20.10 -22.06
N SER A 22 12.05 20.94 -22.96
CA SER A 22 13.25 21.78 -22.99
C SER A 22 13.25 22.93 -21.98
N SER A 23 14.46 23.41 -21.70
CA SER A 23 14.89 24.56 -20.90
C SER A 23 14.32 25.94 -21.31
N ASP A 24 13.98 26.76 -20.28
CA ASP A 24 14.21 28.21 -19.99
C ASP A 24 14.12 29.31 -21.08
N PRO A 25 13.86 30.62 -20.78
CA PRO A 25 14.30 31.37 -19.56
C PRO A 25 13.37 32.48 -18.98
N SER A 26 13.85 33.07 -17.86
CA SER A 26 13.45 34.26 -17.07
C SER A 26 12.86 35.50 -17.79
N LEU A 27 12.03 36.28 -17.05
CA LEU A 27 12.20 37.73 -16.82
C LEU A 27 11.20 38.31 -15.80
N ASP A 28 11.75 38.89 -14.73
CA ASP A 28 11.41 40.13 -14.01
C ASP A 28 9.96 40.62 -13.84
N GLY A 29 9.62 41.02 -12.60
CA GLY A 29 8.50 41.92 -12.33
C GLY A 29 8.09 42.04 -10.87
N LEU A 30 8.89 42.68 -10.03
CA LEU A 30 8.47 43.19 -8.72
C LEU A 30 7.52 44.39 -8.91
N SER A 31 6.36 44.38 -8.23
CA SER A 31 5.82 45.61 -7.63
C SER A 31 4.81 45.31 -6.51
N LEU A 32 5.04 45.98 -5.38
CA LEU A 32 4.12 46.14 -4.26
C LEU A 32 3.00 47.12 -4.64
N ASP A 33 1.84 46.91 -4.00
CA ASP A 33 0.95 47.89 -3.34
C ASP A 33 -0.53 47.74 -3.70
N GLU A 34 -1.32 47.38 -2.67
CA GLU A 34 -2.51 48.10 -2.17
C GLU A 34 -3.55 47.13 -1.56
N VAL A 35 -3.77 47.27 -0.25
CA VAL A 35 -4.93 46.79 0.53
C VAL A 35 -5.77 48.03 0.83
N PRO A 36 -7.11 48.00 0.65
CA PRO A 36 -7.98 48.16 1.83
C PRO A 36 -9.36 47.45 1.80
N ASP A 37 -9.75 47.01 3.00
CA ASP A 37 -11.07 46.96 3.67
C ASP A 37 -12.31 46.26 3.06
N GLY A 38 -12.89 45.32 3.84
CA GLY A 38 -14.15 44.59 3.57
C GLY A 38 -15.43 45.38 3.95
N PRO A 39 -16.56 44.75 4.37
CA PRO A 39 -16.92 43.33 4.40
C PRO A 39 -18.28 43.01 3.71
N THR A 40 -18.48 41.78 3.22
CA THR A 40 -19.84 41.20 3.18
C THR A 40 -19.80 39.69 3.38
N THR A 41 -20.20 39.29 4.57
CA THR A 41 -20.56 37.94 4.96
C THR A 41 -21.69 37.42 4.07
N HIS A 42 -21.37 36.47 3.18
CA HIS A 42 -22.31 35.42 2.79
C HIS A 42 -21.72 34.09 3.24
N ARG A 43 -21.99 33.73 4.49
CA ARG A 43 -21.84 32.36 4.98
C ARG A 43 -22.88 31.50 4.26
N HIS A 44 -22.51 30.97 3.11
CA HIS A 44 -23.03 29.68 2.68
C HIS A 44 -22.30 28.62 3.51
N SER A 45 -22.82 28.36 4.71
CA SER A 45 -22.80 26.97 5.20
C SER A 45 -23.48 26.13 4.14
N ILE A 46 -22.93 24.97 3.81
CA ILE A 46 -23.64 23.71 3.49
C ILE A 46 -22.61 22.70 2.89
N ASN A 47 -22.61 21.47 3.44
CA ASN A 47 -22.08 20.21 2.88
C ASN A 47 -20.58 19.82 2.99
N GLY A 48 -20.02 19.76 4.21
CA GLY A 48 -18.71 19.10 4.45
C GLY A 48 -18.73 17.85 5.33
N ILE A 49 -19.80 17.60 6.08
CA ILE A 49 -19.77 16.65 7.21
C ILE A 49 -20.20 15.23 6.80
N HIS A 50 -21.02 15.07 5.76
CA HIS A 50 -21.59 13.76 5.40
C HIS A 50 -20.58 12.81 4.74
N GLY A 51 -19.67 13.32 3.90
CA GLY A 51 -18.69 12.49 3.20
C GLY A 51 -17.45 12.10 4.03
N GLN A 52 -17.15 12.82 5.11
CA GLN A 52 -16.00 12.48 5.96
C GLN A 52 -16.26 11.25 6.84
N GLY A 53 -17.51 11.01 7.21
CA GLY A 53 -17.91 9.83 7.99
C GLY A 53 -17.83 8.53 7.19
N GLU A 54 -18.34 8.55 5.95
CA GLU A 54 -18.33 7.38 5.05
C GLU A 54 -16.90 6.96 4.68
N VAL A 55 -16.03 7.91 4.33
CA VAL A 55 -14.62 7.63 4.01
C VAL A 55 -13.88 7.04 5.22
N LEU A 56 -14.15 7.55 6.42
CA LEU A 56 -13.54 7.02 7.63
C LEU A 56 -14.02 5.59 7.95
N GLU A 57 -15.28 5.29 7.65
CA GLU A 57 -15.84 3.94 7.80
C GLU A 57 -15.22 2.96 6.80
N GLU A 58 -15.04 3.37 5.53
CA GLU A 58 -14.34 2.57 4.52
C GLU A 58 -12.89 2.29 4.91
N VAL A 59 -12.16 3.30 5.37
CA VAL A 59 -10.78 3.16 5.87
C VAL A 59 -10.73 2.19 7.05
N ASN A 60 -11.62 2.33 8.03
CA ASN A 60 -11.69 1.42 9.17
C ASN A 60 -12.00 -0.02 8.72
N HIS A 61 -12.88 -0.19 7.75
CA HIS A 61 -13.21 -1.50 7.19
C HIS A 61 -12.00 -2.16 6.51
N ILE A 62 -11.18 -1.39 5.77
CA ILE A 62 -9.93 -1.87 5.17
C ILE A 62 -8.92 -2.24 6.26
N CYS A 63 -8.76 -1.41 7.30
CA CYS A 63 -7.86 -1.70 8.42
C CYS A 63 -8.25 -2.99 9.16
N GLN A 64 -9.55 -3.20 9.41
CA GLN A 64 -10.05 -4.45 9.97
C GLN A 64 -9.74 -5.65 9.08
N ALA A 65 -9.91 -5.51 7.76
CA ALA A 65 -9.58 -6.57 6.81
C ALA A 65 -8.08 -6.91 6.78
N LEU A 66 -7.21 -5.89 6.87
CA LEU A 66 -5.76 -6.09 6.94
C LEU A 66 -5.32 -6.77 8.25
N ALA A 67 -5.93 -6.39 9.38
CA ALA A 67 -5.66 -6.99 10.69
C ALA A 67 -6.22 -8.42 10.83
N ASN A 68 -7.38 -8.69 10.24
CA ASN A 68 -8.11 -9.94 10.46
C ASN A 68 -7.49 -11.15 9.72
N GLU A 69 -7.26 -12.24 10.44
CA GLU A 69 -6.74 -13.50 9.90
C GLU A 69 -7.83 -14.47 9.41
N LYS A 70 -9.09 -14.26 9.81
CA LYS A 70 -10.17 -15.22 9.58
C LYS A 70 -11.14 -14.74 8.52
N LEU A 71 -11.35 -15.57 7.51
CA LEU A 71 -12.34 -15.35 6.46
C LEU A 71 -13.61 -16.16 6.69
N SER A 72 -14.71 -15.70 6.09
CA SER A 72 -15.89 -16.55 5.90
C SER A 72 -15.55 -17.72 4.97
N THR A 73 -16.34 -18.80 5.02
CA THR A 73 -16.16 -19.95 4.11
C THR A 73 -16.23 -19.53 2.65
N GLN A 74 -17.13 -18.58 2.32
CA GLN A 74 -17.30 -18.09 0.96
C GLN A 74 -16.07 -17.30 0.49
N ASP A 75 -15.59 -16.37 1.32
CA ASP A 75 -14.42 -15.55 0.97
C ASP A 75 -13.16 -16.40 0.88
N SER A 76 -13.03 -17.41 1.75
CA SER A 76 -11.92 -18.38 1.70
C SER A 76 -11.89 -19.18 0.39
N GLN A 77 -13.05 -19.64 -0.10
CA GLN A 77 -13.16 -20.30 -1.41
C GLN A 77 -12.82 -19.33 -2.55
N LEU A 78 -13.28 -18.08 -2.45
CA LEU A 78 -13.01 -17.06 -3.46
C LEU A 78 -11.52 -16.73 -3.55
N VAL A 79 -10.84 -16.56 -2.40
CA VAL A 79 -9.38 -16.38 -2.35
C VAL A 79 -8.66 -17.55 -3.01
N THR A 80 -9.03 -18.79 -2.69
CA THR A 80 -8.43 -19.99 -3.29
C THR A 80 -8.59 -20.00 -4.82
N ASN A 81 -9.75 -19.59 -5.33
CA ASN A 81 -10.00 -19.50 -6.76
C ASN A 81 -9.15 -18.40 -7.42
N TYR A 82 -9.03 -17.23 -6.79
CA TYR A 82 -8.15 -16.17 -7.28
C TYR A 82 -6.69 -16.61 -7.31
N GLU A 83 -6.17 -17.24 -6.24
CA GLU A 83 -4.78 -17.72 -6.21
C GLU A 83 -4.48 -18.69 -7.34
N LYS A 84 -5.39 -19.63 -7.60
CA LYS A 84 -5.24 -20.56 -8.72
C LYS A 84 -5.22 -19.81 -10.05
N LYS A 85 -6.22 -18.99 -10.32
CA LYS A 85 -6.36 -18.25 -11.59
C LYS A 85 -5.18 -17.31 -11.83
N LEU A 86 -4.75 -16.54 -10.83
CA LEU A 86 -3.64 -15.59 -10.95
C LEU A 86 -2.29 -16.27 -11.27
N ASN A 87 -2.16 -17.55 -10.92
CA ASN A 87 -0.97 -18.34 -11.26
C ASN A 87 -1.03 -18.96 -12.68
N GLU A 88 -2.22 -19.14 -13.23
CA GLU A 88 -2.45 -19.86 -14.48
C GLU A 88 -2.81 -18.93 -15.66
N GLU A 89 -3.44 -17.78 -15.40
CA GLU A 89 -4.12 -16.96 -16.39
C GLU A 89 -3.83 -15.46 -16.21
N ASP A 90 -3.32 -14.78 -17.26
CA ASP A 90 -3.08 -13.33 -17.22
C ASP A 90 -4.39 -12.51 -17.09
N ALA A 91 -5.50 -13.03 -17.60
CA ALA A 91 -6.81 -12.37 -17.53
C ALA A 91 -7.36 -12.29 -16.09
N ALA A 92 -6.87 -13.14 -15.17
CA ALA A 92 -7.30 -13.13 -13.77
C ALA A 92 -6.96 -11.82 -13.04
N TRP A 93 -5.96 -11.07 -13.52
CA TRP A 93 -5.65 -9.73 -13.02
C TRP A 93 -6.73 -8.70 -13.38
N ASP A 94 -7.52 -8.93 -14.42
CA ASP A 94 -8.62 -8.07 -14.82
C ASP A 94 -9.84 -8.32 -13.90
N ASP A 95 -10.09 -9.59 -13.58
CA ASP A 95 -11.09 -10.00 -12.57
C ASP A 95 -10.74 -9.41 -11.20
N LEU A 96 -9.49 -9.55 -10.76
CA LEU A 96 -9.02 -9.03 -9.46
C LEU A 96 -9.18 -7.51 -9.36
N ARG A 97 -9.03 -6.77 -10.47
CA ARG A 97 -9.26 -5.31 -10.51
C ARG A 97 -10.72 -4.91 -10.26
N GLN A 98 -11.67 -5.83 -10.38
CA GLN A 98 -13.08 -5.61 -10.10
C GLN A 98 -13.48 -6.12 -8.70
N GLU A 99 -12.57 -6.77 -7.96
CA GLU A 99 -12.83 -7.22 -6.59
C GLU A 99 -12.85 -6.02 -5.64
N ASN A 100 -13.91 -5.93 -4.83
CA ASN A 100 -14.12 -4.82 -3.89
C ASN A 100 -14.18 -5.28 -2.43
N ASN A 101 -14.16 -6.58 -2.16
CA ASN A 101 -14.13 -7.08 -0.79
C ASN A 101 -12.72 -6.94 -0.20
N PRO A 102 -12.49 -6.04 0.77
CA PRO A 102 -11.16 -5.81 1.31
C PRO A 102 -10.62 -7.01 2.08
N TYR A 103 -11.47 -7.90 2.61
CA TYR A 103 -11.01 -9.15 3.27
C TYR A 103 -10.39 -10.12 2.27
N VAL A 104 -11.00 -10.25 1.09
CA VAL A 104 -10.47 -11.09 0.00
C VAL A 104 -9.15 -10.51 -0.51
N LEU A 105 -9.11 -9.19 -0.78
CA LEU A 105 -7.90 -8.51 -1.24
C LEU A 105 -6.77 -8.56 -0.21
N SER A 106 -7.08 -8.31 1.07
CA SER A 106 -6.10 -8.37 2.15
C SER A 106 -5.54 -9.78 2.31
N GLN A 107 -6.40 -10.80 2.28
CA GLN A 107 -5.92 -12.18 2.38
C GLN A 107 -5.05 -12.57 1.18
N LEU A 108 -5.40 -12.17 -0.04
CA LEU A 108 -4.57 -12.40 -1.22
C LEU A 108 -3.19 -11.73 -1.09
N LEU A 109 -3.14 -10.49 -0.58
CA LEU A 109 -1.88 -9.79 -0.30
C LEU A 109 -1.02 -10.56 0.72
N TRP A 110 -1.60 -10.98 1.84
CA TRP A 110 -0.89 -11.72 2.88
C TRP A 110 -0.41 -13.09 2.38
N ASN A 111 -1.28 -13.81 1.67
CA ASN A 111 -0.93 -15.08 1.07
C ASN A 111 0.23 -14.93 0.08
N TRP A 112 0.19 -13.89 -0.77
CA TRP A 112 1.27 -13.60 -1.69
C TRP A 112 2.61 -13.39 -0.97
N LEU A 113 2.65 -12.52 0.05
CA LEU A 113 3.86 -12.25 0.83
C LEU A 113 4.41 -13.52 1.50
N ASN A 114 3.53 -14.33 2.08
CA ASN A 114 3.90 -15.55 2.82
C ASN A 114 4.29 -16.74 1.92
N GLN A 115 3.86 -16.75 0.66
CA GLN A 115 4.17 -17.82 -0.30
C GLN A 115 5.41 -17.53 -1.14
N LEU A 116 6.06 -16.37 -0.96
CA LEU A 116 7.30 -16.07 -1.65
C LEU A 116 8.38 -17.12 -1.33
N LYS A 117 9.11 -17.54 -2.36
CA LYS A 117 10.22 -18.49 -2.18
C LYS A 117 11.28 -17.92 -1.24
N ASP A 118 11.61 -16.64 -1.40
CA ASP A 118 12.48 -15.90 -0.51
C ASP A 118 11.66 -14.76 0.13
N PRO A 119 11.75 -14.54 1.46
CA PRO A 119 11.07 -13.43 2.10
C PRO A 119 11.56 -12.09 1.53
N VAL A 120 10.70 -11.08 1.57
CA VAL A 120 11.05 -9.72 1.13
C VAL A 120 12.20 -9.19 1.97
N LEU A 121 12.10 -9.33 3.29
CA LEU A 121 13.16 -9.02 4.24
C LEU A 121 13.94 -10.30 4.57
N ARG A 122 15.15 -10.40 4.02
CA ARG A 122 16.12 -11.46 4.35
C ARG A 122 16.83 -11.14 5.65
N ALA A 123 17.40 -12.15 6.31
CA ALA A 123 18.06 -12.00 7.61
C ALA A 123 19.12 -10.88 7.67
N GLN A 124 19.95 -10.78 6.64
CA GLN A 124 20.96 -9.72 6.50
C GLN A 124 20.38 -8.29 6.51
N TYR A 125 19.12 -8.12 6.10
CA TYR A 125 18.46 -6.81 6.08
C TYR A 125 17.79 -6.48 7.43
N ALA A 126 17.46 -7.48 8.24
CA ALA A 126 16.95 -7.27 9.59
C ALA A 126 18.03 -6.69 10.52
N GLU A 127 19.25 -7.25 10.48
CA GLU A 127 20.40 -6.69 11.19
C GLU A 127 20.70 -5.25 10.75
N LEU A 128 20.68 -5.01 9.43
CA LEU A 128 20.87 -3.68 8.87
C LEU A 128 19.83 -2.66 9.36
N MET A 129 18.56 -3.06 9.46
CA MET A 129 17.51 -2.21 10.01
C MET A 129 17.73 -1.92 11.50
N PHE A 130 18.17 -2.91 12.27
CA PHE A 130 18.50 -2.74 13.68
C PHE A 130 19.65 -1.75 13.88
N ASP A 131 20.71 -1.86 13.07
CA ASP A 131 21.87 -0.97 13.10
C ASP A 131 21.54 0.49 12.75
N HIS A 132 20.41 0.74 12.07
CA HIS A 132 19.97 2.07 11.64
C HIS A 132 18.57 2.40 12.17
N VAL A 133 18.23 1.98 13.38
CA VAL A 133 16.91 2.24 13.97
C VAL A 133 16.56 3.74 14.02
N GLU A 134 17.57 4.60 14.22
CA GLU A 134 17.42 6.07 14.23
C GLU A 134 17.33 6.69 12.82
N ASP A 135 17.74 5.95 11.79
CA ASP A 135 17.64 6.37 10.39
C ASP A 135 17.26 5.19 9.46
N PRO A 136 15.99 4.76 9.50
CA PRO A 136 15.52 3.63 8.69
C PRO A 136 15.65 3.87 7.18
N HIS A 137 15.70 5.14 6.74
CA HIS A 137 15.86 5.48 5.34
C HIS A 137 17.22 5.00 4.80
N THR A 138 18.30 5.25 5.56
CA THR A 138 19.64 4.75 5.20
C THR A 138 19.70 3.22 5.14
N ALA A 139 19.00 2.51 6.02
CA ALA A 139 18.89 1.05 5.92
C ALA A 139 18.19 0.62 4.63
N LEU A 140 17.07 1.24 4.27
CA LEU A 140 16.33 0.93 3.04
C LEU A 140 17.16 1.18 1.77
N GLU A 141 17.94 2.26 1.72
CA GLU A 141 18.82 2.57 0.58
C GLU A 141 19.87 1.48 0.31
N LYS A 142 20.35 0.84 1.37
CA LYS A 142 21.33 -0.26 1.32
C LYS A 142 20.72 -1.62 0.93
N MET A 143 19.39 -1.74 0.90
CA MET A 143 18.70 -2.95 0.42
C MET A 143 18.68 -3.02 -1.11
N ASP A 144 18.45 -4.22 -1.65
CA ASP A 144 18.21 -4.36 -3.08
C ASP A 144 16.95 -3.59 -3.51
N LYS A 145 16.90 -3.22 -4.80
CA LYS A 145 15.81 -2.41 -5.34
C LYS A 145 14.45 -3.08 -5.13
N GLY A 146 14.36 -4.40 -5.25
CA GLY A 146 13.09 -5.13 -5.10
C GLY A 146 12.57 -5.02 -3.67
N CYS A 147 13.40 -5.39 -2.70
CA CYS A 147 13.09 -5.30 -1.28
C CYS A 147 12.67 -3.88 -0.87
N ARG A 148 13.52 -2.87 -1.16
CA ARG A 148 13.25 -1.47 -0.84
C ARG A 148 11.92 -1.01 -1.44
N THR A 149 11.70 -1.29 -2.72
CA THR A 149 10.50 -0.82 -3.44
C THR A 149 9.24 -1.41 -2.83
N THR A 150 9.21 -2.72 -2.58
CA THR A 150 8.06 -3.41 -1.98
C THR A 150 7.72 -2.85 -0.60
N ILE A 151 8.73 -2.70 0.28
CA ILE A 151 8.52 -2.15 1.63
C ILE A 151 7.99 -0.73 1.56
N MET A 152 8.60 0.13 0.74
CA MET A 152 8.15 1.51 0.59
C MET A 152 6.72 1.60 0.07
N TYR A 153 6.30 0.74 -0.86
CA TYR A 153 4.91 0.73 -1.33
C TYR A 153 3.94 0.31 -0.24
N LEU A 154 4.25 -0.73 0.53
CA LEU A 154 3.41 -1.19 1.64
C LEU A 154 3.29 -0.11 2.73
N MET A 155 4.40 0.56 3.08
CA MET A 155 4.37 1.65 4.06
C MET A 155 3.58 2.86 3.54
N LYS A 156 3.76 3.25 2.27
CA LYS A 156 2.97 4.33 1.65
C LYS A 156 1.47 4.00 1.64
N PHE A 157 1.13 2.74 1.36
CA PHE A 157 -0.25 2.26 1.42
C PHE A 157 -0.83 2.42 2.84
N LEU A 158 -0.12 2.00 3.88
CA LEU A 158 -0.60 2.19 5.26
C LEU A 158 -0.73 3.67 5.66
N VAL A 159 0.18 4.54 5.20
CA VAL A 159 0.06 5.99 5.43
C VAL A 159 -1.19 6.58 4.76
N GLN A 160 -1.61 6.03 3.62
CA GLN A 160 -2.85 6.46 2.94
C GLN A 160 -4.13 6.00 3.66
N LEU A 161 -4.04 5.04 4.57
CA LEU A 161 -5.16 4.56 5.39
C LEU A 161 -5.31 5.31 6.72
N GLN A 162 -4.58 6.40 6.94
CA GLN A 162 -4.70 7.17 8.16
C GLN A 162 -6.00 8.02 8.17
N PRO A 163 -6.69 8.15 9.32
CA PRO A 163 -6.30 7.65 10.65
C PRO A 163 -6.65 6.17 10.89
N ILE A 164 -5.74 5.43 11.54
CA ILE A 164 -5.93 4.03 11.96
C ILE A 164 -6.11 3.98 13.49
N GLN A 165 -6.96 3.08 13.98
CA GLN A 165 -7.06 2.79 15.42
C GLN A 165 -5.78 2.13 15.93
N GLU A 166 -5.28 2.53 17.10
CA GLU A 166 -3.97 2.09 17.62
C GLU A 166 -3.85 0.56 17.70
N GLU A 167 -4.92 -0.14 18.12
CA GLU A 167 -4.93 -1.60 18.20
C GLU A 167 -4.80 -2.25 16.82
N LEU A 168 -5.54 -1.74 15.83
CA LEU A 168 -5.48 -2.23 14.45
C LEU A 168 -4.13 -1.91 13.80
N GLU A 169 -3.57 -0.72 14.06
CA GLU A 169 -2.26 -0.33 13.55
C GLU A 169 -1.17 -1.29 14.05
N CYS A 170 -1.18 -1.61 15.35
CA CYS A 170 -0.26 -2.60 15.93
C CYS A 170 -0.40 -3.97 15.27
N ASP A 171 -1.63 -4.48 15.12
CA ASP A 171 -1.90 -5.78 14.51
C ASP A 171 -1.45 -5.83 13.04
N ILE A 172 -1.73 -4.77 12.27
CA ILE A 172 -1.33 -4.66 10.86
C ILE A 172 0.20 -4.62 10.74
N LEU A 173 0.88 -3.81 11.55
CA LEU A 173 2.35 -3.70 11.52
C LEU A 173 3.03 -5.00 11.95
N LEU A 174 2.54 -5.67 12.99
CA LEU A 174 3.06 -6.97 13.43
C LEU A 174 2.89 -8.04 12.35
N ARG A 175 1.71 -8.09 11.72
CA ARG A 175 1.44 -9.01 10.62
C ARG A 175 2.29 -8.69 9.39
N LEU A 176 2.51 -7.40 9.10
CA LEU A 176 3.38 -6.96 8.01
C LEU A 176 4.82 -7.42 8.24
N ILE A 177 5.40 -7.14 9.41
CA ILE A 177 6.77 -7.57 9.74
C ILE A 177 6.88 -9.09 9.66
N SER A 178 5.92 -9.81 10.26
CA SER A 178 5.88 -11.28 10.22
C SER A 178 5.84 -11.81 8.80
N SER A 179 5.00 -11.23 7.93
CA SER A 179 4.86 -11.67 6.54
C SER A 179 6.08 -11.31 5.69
N LEU A 180 6.71 -10.16 5.93
CA LEU A 180 7.94 -9.76 5.24
C LEU A 180 9.14 -10.62 5.64
N MET A 181 9.13 -11.22 6.83
CA MET A 181 10.24 -11.97 7.42
C MET A 181 9.93 -13.46 7.67
N HIS A 182 8.87 -14.04 7.10
CA HIS A 182 8.29 -15.34 7.47
C HIS A 182 9.21 -16.59 7.43
N LYS A 183 10.52 -16.44 7.12
CA LYS A 183 11.53 -17.51 7.13
C LYS A 183 12.78 -17.18 7.95
N LEU A 184 12.68 -16.22 8.86
CA LEU A 184 13.73 -15.83 9.81
C LEU A 184 13.64 -16.62 11.12
#